data_AF-A0A328KVW8-F1
#
_entry.id   AF-A0A328KVW8-F1
#
_cell.length_a   1.000
_cell.length_b   1.000
_cell.length_c   1.000
_cell.angle_alpha   90.00
_cell.angle_beta   90.00
_cell.angle_gamma   90.00
#
_symmetry.space_group_name_H-M   'P 1'
#
loop_
_entity.id
_entity.type
_entity.pdbx_description
1 polymer ?
#
loop_
_entity_poly.entity_id
_entity_poly.type
_entity_poly.pdbx_seq_one_letter_code
_entity_poly.pdbx_strand_id
1 'polypeptide(L)'
;MNYAIKSSAIEDYEKIFIKNIEQTIKRMINTSFFLKQDYCELSISFYEDFLVTIRIEDGYITELKKNSYEYFIPDSFLENLSSIETLPPRLNRYKNLGFVRFRNEIKDSLKHGKIVTNNNDVFWKDYNITLKIDQNITLADVVN
;
A
#
# COMPACT_ATOMS: atom_id res chain seq x y z
N MET A 1 -9.39 35.56 16.18
CA MET A 1 -8.60 35.39 17.42
C MET A 1 -7.49 34.41 17.12
N ASN A 2 -6.23 34.74 17.41
CA ASN A 2 -5.09 33.83 17.31
C ASN A 2 -4.61 33.51 18.73
N TYR A 3 -4.84 32.30 19.20
CA TYR A 3 -4.35 31.82 20.49
C TYR A 3 -3.05 31.03 20.28
N ALA A 4 -2.04 31.29 21.12
CA ALA A 4 -0.82 30.49 21.14
C ALA A 4 -1.03 29.20 21.95
N ILE A 5 -0.47 28.09 21.48
CA ILE A 5 -0.53 26.79 22.15
C ILE A 5 0.77 26.56 22.92
N LYS A 6 0.67 26.22 24.20
CA LYS A 6 1.83 25.81 25.03
C LYS A 6 2.09 24.32 24.87
N SER A 7 3.35 23.89 24.98
CA SER A 7 3.73 22.46 24.89
C SER A 7 2.99 21.57 25.89
N SER A 8 2.71 22.06 27.09
CA SER A 8 1.92 21.32 28.09
C SER A 8 0.53 20.93 27.59
N ALA A 9 -0.11 21.78 26.78
CA ALA A 9 -1.41 21.48 26.20
C ALA A 9 -1.32 20.38 25.11
N ILE A 10 -0.17 20.25 24.45
CA ILE A 10 0.09 19.15 23.50
C ILE A 10 0.25 17.84 24.26
N GLU A 11 1.02 17.82 25.35
CA GLU A 11 1.16 16.64 26.20
C GLU A 11 -0.17 16.18 26.81
N ASP A 12 -0.99 17.14 27.27
CA ASP A 12 -2.33 16.85 27.78
C ASP A 12 -3.22 16.26 26.68
N TYR A 13 -3.16 16.83 25.47
CA TYR A 13 -3.87 16.28 24.31
C TYR A 13 -3.45 14.83 24.03
N GLU A 14 -2.15 14.55 23.97
CA GLU A 14 -1.65 13.19 23.75
C GLU A 14 -2.19 12.21 24.79
N LYS A 15 -2.14 12.57 26.09
CA LYS A 15 -2.68 11.73 27.17
C LYS A 15 -4.19 11.49 27.04
N ILE A 16 -4.96 12.51 26.65
CA ILE A 16 -6.42 12.41 26.46
C ILE A 16 -6.73 11.43 25.31
N PHE A 17 -5.98 11.51 24.21
CA PHE A 17 -6.31 10.80 22.97
C PHE A 17 -5.50 9.52 22.72
N ILE A 18 -4.51 9.18 23.57
CA ILE A 18 -3.58 8.06 23.31
C ILE A 18 -4.29 6.73 23.04
N LYS A 19 -5.32 6.39 23.82
CA LYS A 19 -6.09 5.15 23.61
C LYS A 19 -6.83 5.15 22.28
N ASN A 20 -7.36 6.30 21.86
CA ASN A 20 -8.02 6.43 20.56
C ASN A 20 -7.01 6.38 19.42
N ILE A 21 -5.82 6.95 19.60
CA ILE A 21 -4.71 6.87 18.64
C ILE A 21 -4.29 5.41 18.47
N GLU A 22 -4.05 4.67 19.55
CA GLU A 22 -3.70 3.24 19.51
C GLU A 22 -4.77 2.40 18.80
N GLN A 23 -6.05 2.62 19.11
CA GLN A 23 -7.14 1.92 18.44
C GLN A 23 -7.21 2.26 16.96
N THR A 24 -6.96 3.52 16.60
CA THR A 24 -6.94 3.96 15.20
C THR A 24 -5.81 3.26 14.46
N ILE A 25 -4.59 3.25 15.02
CA ILE A 25 -3.43 2.56 14.44
C ILE A 25 -3.73 1.08 14.22
N LYS A 26 -4.29 0.38 15.22
CA LYS A 26 -4.66 -1.03 15.10
C LYS A 26 -5.68 -1.28 13.98
N ARG A 27 -6.64 -0.37 13.79
CA ARG A 27 -7.64 -0.45 12.70
C ARG A 27 -7.05 -0.16 11.32
N MET A 28 -5.89 0.49 11.24
CA MET A 28 -5.20 0.70 9.98
C MET A 28 -4.58 -0.59 9.45
N ILE A 29 -4.41 -1.64 10.26
CA ILE A 29 -3.83 -2.91 9.81
C ILE A 29 -4.72 -3.54 8.72
N ASN A 30 -4.14 -3.79 7.55
CA ASN A 30 -4.81 -4.40 6.42
C ASN A 30 -4.44 -5.89 6.33
N THR A 31 -5.29 -6.75 6.89
CA THR A 31 -5.09 -8.21 6.88
C THR A 31 -5.12 -8.86 5.49
N SER A 32 -5.61 -8.14 4.48
CA SER A 32 -5.62 -8.62 3.09
C SER A 32 -4.31 -8.33 2.34
N PHE A 33 -3.43 -7.49 2.91
CA PHE A 33 -2.16 -7.12 2.31
C PHE A 33 -1.04 -7.10 3.34
N PHE A 34 -0.55 -8.30 3.65
CA PHE A 34 0.56 -8.57 4.56
C PHE A 34 1.73 -9.20 3.81
N LEU A 35 2.92 -8.67 4.06
CA LEU A 35 4.18 -9.21 3.59
C LEU A 35 5.02 -9.63 4.79
N LYS A 36 5.48 -10.88 4.77
CA LYS A 36 6.40 -11.44 5.76
C LYS A 36 7.83 -11.25 5.27
N GLN A 37 8.65 -10.60 6.08
CA GLN A 37 10.10 -10.54 5.92
C GLN A 37 10.76 -11.36 7.03
N ASP A 38 12.06 -11.59 6.92
CA ASP A 38 12.79 -12.49 7.84
C ASP A 38 12.67 -12.08 9.32
N TYR A 39 12.53 -10.78 9.60
CA TYR A 39 12.51 -10.23 10.97
C TYR A 39 11.31 -9.34 11.27
N CYS A 40 10.38 -9.17 10.33
CA CYS A 40 9.21 -8.33 10.53
C CYS A 40 8.06 -8.70 9.61
N GLU A 41 6.88 -8.19 9.93
CA GLU A 41 5.72 -8.19 9.05
C GLU A 41 5.40 -6.76 8.62
N LEU A 42 5.00 -6.60 7.36
CA LEU A 42 4.57 -5.33 6.79
C LEU A 42 3.10 -5.43 6.41
N SER A 43 2.27 -4.56 6.99
CA SER A 43 0.88 -4.36 6.57
C SER A 43 0.80 -3.10 5.72
N ILE A 44 0.21 -3.19 4.53
CA ILE A 44 0.06 -2.04 3.64
C ILE A 44 -1.41 -1.68 3.45
N SER A 45 -1.74 -0.44 3.76
CA SER A 45 -3.12 0.06 3.75
C SER A 45 -3.27 1.15 2.71
N PHE A 46 -4.21 0.95 1.79
CA PHE A 46 -4.38 1.76 0.58
C PHE A 46 -5.51 2.78 0.78
N TYR A 47 -5.14 4.06 0.87
CA TYR A 47 -6.07 5.19 0.99
C TYR A 47 -6.31 5.87 -0.36
N GLU A 48 -7.13 6.91 -0.38
CA GLU A 48 -7.45 7.64 -1.61
C GLU A 48 -6.19 8.20 -2.26
N ASP A 49 -5.35 8.95 -1.56
CA ASP A 49 -4.23 9.67 -2.18
C ASP A 49 -2.84 9.13 -1.80
N PHE A 50 -2.79 8.19 -0.86
CA PHE A 50 -1.54 7.64 -0.34
C PHE A 50 -1.76 6.22 0.15
N LEU A 51 -0.68 5.58 0.56
CA LEU A 51 -0.72 4.34 1.32
C LEU A 51 0.08 4.49 2.61
N VAL A 52 -0.26 3.67 3.60
CA VAL A 52 0.48 3.57 4.85
C VAL A 52 1.07 2.18 4.95
N THR A 53 2.38 2.13 5.14
CA THR A 53 3.09 0.89 5.49
C THR A 53 3.27 0.87 7.00
N ILE A 54 2.81 -0.21 7.62
CA ILE A 54 2.93 -0.49 9.05
C ILE A 54 3.96 -1.59 9.22
N ARG A 55 5.01 -1.32 10.00
CA ARG A 55 6.01 -2.33 10.37
C ARG A 55 5.66 -2.95 11.71
N ILE A 56 5.68 -4.28 11.77
CA ILE A 56 5.36 -5.07 12.94
C ILE A 56 6.54 -6.00 13.25
N GLU A 57 7.10 -5.88 14.44
CA GLU A 57 8.25 -6.67 14.92
C GLU A 57 7.85 -7.33 16.24
N ASP A 58 7.98 -8.65 16.34
CA ASP A 58 7.61 -9.43 17.53
C ASP A 58 6.20 -9.13 18.07
N GLY A 59 5.26 -8.80 17.17
CA GLY A 59 3.87 -8.43 17.51
C GLY A 59 3.66 -6.96 17.93
N TYR A 60 4.71 -6.15 17.92
CA TYR A 60 4.65 -4.71 18.20
C TYR A 60 4.69 -3.89 16.91
N ILE A 61 3.83 -2.87 16.80
CA ILE A 61 3.91 -1.89 15.72
C ILE A 61 5.07 -0.95 16.03
N THR A 62 6.12 -0.98 15.20
CA THR A 62 7.34 -0.18 15.43
C THR A 62 7.46 1.01 14.49
N GLU A 63 6.76 1.00 13.35
CA GLU A 63 6.81 2.09 12.38
C GLU A 63 5.48 2.29 11.65
N LEU A 64 5.14 3.54 11.37
CA LEU A 64 4.06 3.96 10.47
C LEU A 64 4.65 4.92 9.44
N LYS A 65 4.68 4.50 8.17
CA LYS A 65 5.25 5.28 7.08
C LYS A 65 4.19 5.59 6.03
N LYS A 66 3.98 6.87 5.75
CA LYS A 66 3.19 7.32 4.60
C LYS A 66 4.04 7.22 3.34
N ASN A 67 3.49 6.60 2.29
CA ASN A 67 4.12 6.47 0.98
C ASN A 67 3.15 6.92 -0.13
N SER A 68 3.70 7.24 -1.30
CA SER A 68 2.91 7.58 -2.49
C SER A 68 2.67 6.35 -3.36
N TYR A 69 1.62 6.42 -4.19
CA TYR A 69 1.36 5.37 -5.18
C TYR A 69 2.41 5.35 -6.29
N GLU A 70 3.02 6.49 -6.63
CA GLU A 70 4.09 6.58 -7.61
C GLU A 70 5.35 5.85 -7.15
N TYR A 71 5.62 5.86 -5.83
CA TYR A 71 6.72 5.08 -5.26
C TYR A 71 6.41 3.59 -5.27
N PHE A 72 5.20 3.20 -4.82
CA PHE A 72 4.79 1.80 -4.74
C PHE A 72 4.55 1.15 -6.10
N ILE A 73 4.09 1.93 -7.09
CA ILE A 73 3.76 1.52 -8.46
C ILE A 73 4.61 2.37 -9.43
N PRO A 74 5.91 2.10 -9.52
CA PRO A 74 6.83 2.88 -10.34
C PRO A 74 6.51 2.74 -11.83
N ASP A 75 6.91 3.73 -12.65
CA ASP A 75 6.74 3.67 -14.11
C ASP A 75 7.43 2.44 -14.71
N SER A 76 8.59 2.03 -14.17
CA SER A 76 9.30 0.82 -14.60
C SER A 76 8.46 -0.45 -14.47
N PHE A 77 7.65 -0.56 -13.41
CA PHE A 77 6.72 -1.68 -13.28
C PHE A 77 5.61 -1.63 -14.33
N LEU A 78 5.09 -0.44 -14.64
CA LEU A 78 4.07 -0.27 -15.68
C LEU A 78 4.63 -0.60 -17.07
N GLU A 79 5.90 -0.29 -17.33
CA GLU A 79 6.63 -0.69 -18.54
C GLU A 79 6.73 -2.22 -18.62
N ASN A 80 7.18 -2.88 -17.55
CA ASN A 80 7.28 -4.34 -17.47
C ASN A 80 5.92 -5.01 -17.69
N LEU A 81 4.88 -4.55 -16.97
CA LEU A 81 3.52 -5.05 -17.13
C LEU A 81 3.01 -4.84 -18.56
N SER A 82 3.31 -3.68 -19.16
CA SER A 82 2.93 -3.34 -20.54
C SER A 82 3.60 -4.24 -21.58
N SER A 83 4.74 -4.85 -21.26
CA SER A 83 5.48 -5.73 -22.17
C SER A 83 4.87 -7.12 -22.33
N ILE A 84 3.93 -7.52 -21.46
CA ILE A 84 3.23 -8.80 -21.56
C ILE A 84 2.37 -8.83 -22.85
N GLU A 85 2.68 -9.76 -23.74
CA GLU A 85 2.01 -9.89 -25.05
C GLU A 85 0.52 -10.19 -24.91
N THR A 86 0.14 -10.99 -23.90
CA THR A 86 -1.22 -11.49 -23.66
C THR A 86 -1.93 -10.73 -22.53
N LEU A 87 -1.73 -9.43 -22.42
CA LEU A 87 -2.45 -8.61 -21.44
C LEU A 87 -3.98 -8.71 -21.61
N PRO A 88 -4.74 -8.85 -20.52
CA PRO A 88 -6.19 -8.77 -20.56
C PRO A 88 -6.68 -7.49 -21.26
N PRO A 89 -7.77 -7.53 -22.05
CA PRO A 89 -8.23 -6.39 -22.86
C PRO A 89 -8.42 -5.09 -22.07
N ARG A 90 -8.89 -5.18 -20.82
CA ARG A 90 -9.06 -4.03 -19.93
C ARG A 90 -7.72 -3.40 -19.56
N LEU A 91 -6.71 -4.19 -19.19
CA LEU A 91 -5.37 -3.68 -18.90
C LEU A 91 -4.71 -3.11 -20.16
N ASN A 92 -4.90 -3.77 -21.30
CA ASN A 92 -4.40 -3.27 -22.59
C ASN A 92 -5.01 -1.91 -22.96
N ARG A 93 -6.29 -1.69 -22.66
CA ARG A 93 -6.93 -0.37 -22.80
C ARG A 93 -6.27 0.68 -21.92
N TYR A 94 -6.01 0.38 -20.64
CA TYR A 94 -5.38 1.34 -19.73
C TYR A 94 -3.94 1.64 -20.11
N LYS A 95 -3.17 0.64 -20.55
CA LYS A 95 -1.84 0.82 -21.17
C LYS A 95 -1.90 1.87 -22.28
N ASN A 96 -2.84 1.75 -23.21
CA ASN A 96 -2.99 2.69 -24.34
C ASN A 96 -3.45 4.11 -23.93
N LEU A 97 -4.02 4.27 -22.73
CA LEU A 97 -4.43 5.56 -22.18
C LEU A 97 -3.31 6.27 -21.41
N GLY A 98 -2.14 5.63 -21.27
CA GLY A 98 -0.96 6.16 -20.61
C GLY A 98 -0.82 5.76 -19.13
N PHE A 99 0.39 5.91 -18.58
CA PHE A 99 0.77 5.41 -17.26
C PHE A 99 -0.07 5.95 -16.10
N VAL A 100 -0.52 7.21 -16.18
CA VAL A 100 -1.41 7.77 -15.15
C VAL A 100 -2.71 6.97 -15.05
N ARG A 101 -3.33 6.65 -16.18
CA ARG A 101 -4.58 5.86 -16.21
C ARG A 101 -4.33 4.41 -15.84
N PHE A 102 -3.18 3.87 -16.23
CA PHE A 102 -2.81 2.50 -15.90
C PHE A 102 -2.53 2.31 -14.39
N ARG A 103 -1.76 3.21 -13.79
CA ARG A 103 -1.54 3.25 -12.34
C ARG A 103 -2.85 3.34 -11.56
N ASN A 104 -3.79 4.18 -12.03
CA ASN A 104 -5.07 4.35 -11.37
C ASN A 104 -5.89 3.05 -11.33
N GLU A 105 -5.86 2.22 -12.37
CA GLU A 105 -6.53 0.91 -12.36
C GLU A 105 -5.94 -0.04 -11.31
N ILE A 106 -4.61 -0.03 -11.14
CA ILE A 106 -3.91 -0.84 -10.11
C ILE A 106 -4.25 -0.28 -8.72
N LYS A 107 -4.16 1.04 -8.54
CA LYS A 107 -4.53 1.75 -7.31
C LYS A 107 -5.96 1.42 -6.88
N ASP A 108 -6.92 1.52 -7.80
CA ASP A 108 -8.31 1.18 -7.52
C ASP A 108 -8.45 -0.30 -7.17
N SER A 109 -7.71 -1.19 -7.82
CA SER A 109 -7.73 -2.61 -7.51
C SER A 109 -7.15 -2.94 -6.13
N LEU A 110 -6.10 -2.25 -5.69
CA LEU A 110 -5.55 -2.35 -4.33
C LEU A 110 -6.57 -1.87 -3.29
N LYS A 111 -7.16 -0.69 -3.50
CA LYS A 111 -8.15 -0.08 -2.57
C LYS A 111 -9.39 -0.96 -2.38
N HIS A 112 -9.85 -1.60 -3.45
CA HIS A 112 -11.04 -2.46 -3.41
C HIS A 112 -10.74 -3.92 -3.02
N GLY A 113 -9.51 -4.24 -2.59
CA GLY A 113 -9.13 -5.59 -2.17
C GLY A 113 -9.16 -6.63 -3.29
N LYS A 114 -9.03 -6.19 -4.55
CA LYS A 114 -8.94 -7.07 -5.74
C LYS A 114 -7.53 -7.61 -5.93
N ILE A 115 -6.54 -6.86 -5.43
CA ILE A 115 -5.17 -7.30 -5.28
C ILE A 115 -4.96 -7.63 -3.80
N VAL A 116 -4.59 -8.87 -3.51
CA VAL A 116 -4.39 -9.37 -2.14
C VAL A 116 -3.09 -10.14 -2.04
N THR A 117 -2.56 -10.29 -0.83
CA THR A 117 -1.38 -11.11 -0.56
C THR A 117 -1.79 -12.49 -0.05
N ASN A 118 -1.07 -13.54 -0.46
CA ASN A 118 -1.11 -14.85 0.15
C ASN A 118 0.33 -15.39 0.26
N ASN A 119 0.86 -15.53 1.48
CA ASN A 119 2.25 -15.97 1.71
C ASN A 119 3.29 -15.19 0.87
N ASN A 120 3.17 -13.86 0.82
CA ASN A 120 3.97 -12.92 0.00
C ASN A 120 3.68 -12.91 -1.49
N ASP A 121 2.89 -13.83 -2.02
CA ASP A 121 2.42 -13.75 -3.41
C ASP A 121 1.33 -12.70 -3.52
N VAL A 122 1.51 -11.71 -4.39
CA VAL A 122 0.56 -10.59 -4.57
C VAL A 122 -0.32 -10.90 -5.76
N PHE A 123 -1.55 -11.34 -5.52
CA PHE A 123 -2.43 -11.83 -6.57
C PHE A 123 -3.50 -10.81 -6.95
N TRP A 124 -3.56 -10.48 -8.24
CA TRP A 124 -4.61 -9.66 -8.83
C TRP A 124 -5.73 -10.55 -9.40
N LYS A 125 -6.77 -10.74 -8.58
CA LYS A 125 -7.85 -11.72 -8.82
C LYS A 125 -8.57 -11.53 -10.15
N ASP A 126 -8.92 -10.28 -10.48
CA ASP A 126 -9.72 -9.95 -11.67
C ASP A 126 -9.04 -10.37 -12.99
N TYR A 127 -7.71 -10.48 -12.98
CA TYR A 127 -6.91 -10.74 -14.17
C TYR A 127 -6.12 -12.05 -14.12
N ASN A 128 -6.15 -12.75 -13.00
CA ASN A 128 -5.32 -13.93 -12.74
C ASN A 128 -3.82 -13.64 -12.98
N ILE A 129 -3.35 -12.50 -12.45
CA ILE A 129 -1.96 -12.05 -12.58
C ILE A 129 -1.32 -12.05 -11.19
N THR A 130 -0.11 -12.60 -11.08
CA THR A 130 0.70 -12.51 -9.86
C THR A 130 1.72 -11.40 -10.00
N LEU A 131 1.69 -10.42 -9.10
CA LEU A 131 2.63 -9.31 -9.02
C LEU A 131 3.79 -9.69 -8.08
N LYS A 132 4.99 -9.19 -8.38
CA LYS A 132 6.16 -9.29 -7.50
C LYS A 132 6.40 -7.97 -6.79
N ILE A 133 6.70 -8.05 -5.50
CA ILE A 133 7.21 -6.94 -4.70
C ILE A 133 8.71 -7.11 -4.49
N ASP A 134 9.48 -6.03 -4.67
CA ASP A 134 10.92 -6.01 -4.39
C ASP A 134 11.23 -5.71 -2.92
N GLN A 135 12.53 -5.70 -2.60
CA GLN A 135 13.02 -5.40 -1.25
C GLN A 135 12.69 -3.98 -0.78
N ASN A 136 12.45 -3.05 -1.72
CA ASN A 136 12.05 -1.67 -1.42
C ASN A 136 10.55 -1.53 -1.18
N ILE A 137 9.80 -2.64 -1.20
CA ILE A 137 8.34 -2.66 -1.05
C ILE A 137 7.68 -1.89 -2.19
N THR A 138 8.16 -2.11 -3.41
CA THR A 138 7.57 -1.60 -4.65
C THR A 138 7.16 -2.75 -5.55
N LEU A 139 6.12 -2.55 -6.36
CA LEU A 139 5.81 -3.49 -7.44
C LEU A 139 6.95 -3.45 -8.44
N ALA A 140 7.49 -4.61 -8.79
CA ALA A 140 8.70 -4.71 -9.61
C ALA A 140 8.45 -5.44 -10.93
N ASP A 141 7.64 -6.50 -10.88
CA ASP A 141 7.45 -7.38 -12.04
C ASP A 141 6.15 -8.20 -11.90
N VAL A 142 5.88 -9.04 -12.89
CA VAL A 142 4.72 -9.91 -12.99
C VAL A 142 5.17 -11.35 -13.29
N VAL A 143 4.52 -12.32 -12.65
CA VAL A 143 4.71 -13.75 -12.91
C VAL A 143 3.49 -14.26 -13.64
N ASN A 144 3.72 -14.76 -14.85
CA ASN A 144 2.76 -15.58 -15.58
C ASN A 144 2.96 -17.06 -15.24
#